data_AF-A0A830BFB4-F1
#
_entry.id   AF-A0A830BFB4-F1
#
_cell.length_a   1.000
_cell.length_b   1.000
_cell.length_c   1.000
_cell.angle_alpha   90.00
_cell.angle_beta   90.00
_cell.angle_gamma   90.00
#
_symmetry.space_group_name_H-M   'P 1'
#
loop_
_entity.id
_entity.type
_entity.pdbx_description
1 polymer ?
#
loop_
_entity_poly.entity_id
_entity_poly.type
_entity_poly.pdbx_seq_one_letter_code
_entity_poly.pdbx_strand_id
1 'polypeptide(L)'
;MTSSQYKADCQRAIEECQLFLTSCCCTLKGDGKDAWIFDVDDTLISTVPYFKKHSFGGHKLNLTALEGWMQTSKAPALDHTLRLFHEIKEKGFKIFLISTRRESLRDATVDNLIKEGYHGWSGLVLR
;
A
#
# COMPACT_ATOMS: atom_id res chain seq x y z
N MET A 1 -7.69 -13.92 9.51
CA MET A 1 -6.51 -14.34 10.27
C MET A 1 -6.85 -14.23 11.75
N THR A 2 -6.51 -15.24 12.54
CA THR A 2 -6.77 -15.28 13.99
C THR A 2 -5.53 -14.95 14.82
N SER A 3 -4.33 -15.10 14.22
CA SER A 3 -3.05 -14.77 14.86
C SER A 3 -2.68 -13.30 14.68
N SER A 4 -2.09 -12.71 15.72
CA SER A 4 -1.50 -11.37 15.71
C SER A 4 -0.15 -11.28 15.02
N GLN A 5 0.47 -12.43 14.67
CA GLN A 5 1.84 -12.48 14.13
C GLN A 5 2.01 -11.64 12.86
N TYR A 6 1.08 -11.74 11.91
CA TYR A 6 1.12 -10.93 10.68
C TYR A 6 1.18 -9.43 10.97
N LYS A 7 0.38 -8.96 11.93
CA LYS A 7 0.38 -7.55 12.33
C LYS A 7 1.71 -7.15 12.97
N ALA A 8 2.26 -8.01 13.83
CA ALA A 8 3.56 -7.76 14.46
C ALA A 8 4.71 -7.72 13.44
N ASP A 9 4.69 -8.59 12.44
CA ASP A 9 5.71 -8.64 11.39
C ASP A 9 5.62 -7.41 10.47
N CYS A 10 4.41 -7.02 10.07
CA CYS A 10 4.18 -5.76 9.34
C CYS A 10 4.67 -4.56 10.16
N GLN A 11 4.35 -4.51 11.45
CA GLN A 11 4.79 -3.43 12.33
C GLN A 11 6.31 -3.36 12.39
N ARG A 12 7.00 -4.49 12.56
CA ARG A 12 8.47 -4.53 12.60
C ARG A 12 9.10 -4.01 11.30
N ALA A 13 8.56 -4.40 10.15
CA ALA A 13 9.05 -3.89 8.86
C ALA A 13 8.91 -2.37 8.74
N ILE A 14 7.79 -1.81 9.22
CA ILE A 14 7.55 -0.36 9.23
C ILE A 14 8.47 0.35 10.22
N GLU A 15 8.71 -0.21 11.40
CA GLU A 15 9.63 0.35 12.40
C GLU A 15 11.05 0.52 11.83
N GLU A 16 11.55 -0.45 11.07
CA GLU A 16 12.85 -0.34 10.37
C GLU A 16 12.85 0.79 9.33
N CYS A 17 11.75 0.95 8.57
CA CYS A 17 11.61 2.08 7.65
C CYS A 17 11.62 3.43 8.40
N GLN A 18 10.96 3.51 9.55
CA GLN A 18 10.94 4.72 10.39
C GLN A 18 12.33 5.03 10.97
N LEU A 19 13.06 4.02 11.43
CA LEU A 19 14.45 4.16 11.88
C LEU A 19 15.34 4.69 10.74
N PHE A 20 15.17 4.17 9.54
CA PHE A 20 15.88 4.68 8.37
C PHE A 20 15.53 6.15 8.09
N LEU A 21 14.24 6.52 8.11
CA LEU A 21 13.76 7.90 7.89
C LEU A 21 14.18 8.91 8.96
N THR A 22 14.45 8.45 10.18
CA THR A 22 14.91 9.30 11.29
C THR A 22 16.43 9.37 11.39
N SER A 23 17.14 8.40 10.80
CA SER A 23 18.60 8.41 10.74
C SER A 23 19.12 9.63 9.95
N CYS A 24 20.26 10.17 10.38
CA CYS A 24 20.90 11.36 9.79
C CYS A 24 21.17 11.24 8.28
N CYS A 25 21.16 10.03 7.73
CA CYS A 25 21.38 9.71 6.32
C CYS A 25 20.20 10.10 5.41
N CYS A 26 19.01 10.38 5.96
CA CYS A 26 17.80 10.72 5.21
C CYS A 26 17.48 12.22 5.25
N THR A 27 18.50 13.06 5.14
CA THR A 27 18.30 14.49 4.92
C THR A 27 17.97 14.73 3.45
N LEU A 28 16.81 15.36 3.21
CA LEU A 28 16.42 15.76 1.86
C LEU A 28 17.47 16.71 1.28
N LYS A 29 17.87 16.48 0.02
CA LYS A 29 18.85 17.34 -0.67
C LYS A 29 18.24 18.68 -1.08
N GLY A 30 16.91 18.80 -1.04
CA GLY A 30 16.18 20.00 -1.45
C GLY A 30 16.09 20.20 -2.97
N ASP A 31 16.52 19.21 -3.77
CA ASP A 31 16.43 19.25 -5.24
C ASP A 31 15.06 18.78 -5.78
N GLY A 32 14.17 18.34 -4.87
CA GLY A 32 12.85 17.83 -5.20
C GLY A 32 12.85 16.49 -5.94
N LYS A 33 13.94 15.73 -5.88
CA LYS A 33 14.08 14.42 -6.54
C LYS A 33 14.02 13.24 -5.57
N ASP A 34 14.06 13.52 -4.28
CA ASP A 34 13.90 12.50 -3.24
C ASP A 34 12.49 11.89 -3.30
N ALA A 35 12.44 10.58 -3.55
CA ALA A 35 11.21 9.86 -3.80
C ALA A 35 11.12 8.58 -2.97
N TRP A 36 9.89 8.20 -2.62
CA TRP A 36 9.57 6.93 -1.98
C TRP A 36 8.57 6.17 -2.82
N ILE A 37 8.85 4.88 -3.03
CA ILE A 37 8.02 4.02 -3.88
C ILE A 37 7.26 3.06 -2.98
N PHE A 38 5.95 2.95 -3.20
CA PHE A 38 5.10 1.95 -2.58
C PHE A 38 4.49 1.04 -3.63
N ASP A 39 4.46 -0.26 -3.33
CA ASP A 39 3.47 -1.15 -3.91
C ASP A 39 2.07 -0.89 -3.30
N VAL A 40 1.01 -1.40 -3.91
CA VAL A 40 -0.38 -1.14 -3.49
C VAL A 40 -0.98 -2.33 -2.75
N ASP A 41 -1.05 -3.50 -3.39
CA ASP A 41 -1.73 -4.68 -2.87
C ASP A 41 -0.89 -5.37 -1.78
N ASP A 42 -1.49 -5.62 -0.63
CA ASP A 42 -0.85 -6.14 0.59
C ASP A 42 0.36 -5.32 1.08
N THR A 43 0.48 -4.08 0.60
CA THR A 43 1.42 -3.06 1.10
C THR A 43 0.65 -1.88 1.71
N LEU A 44 -0.19 -1.21 0.91
CA LEU A 44 -1.04 -0.11 1.36
C LEU A 44 -2.45 -0.61 1.73
N ILE A 45 -3.03 -1.46 0.90
CA ILE A 45 -4.38 -2.01 1.08
C ILE A 45 -4.35 -3.53 1.03
N SER A 46 -5.12 -4.19 1.88
CA SER A 46 -5.03 -5.64 2.06
C SER A 46 -6.00 -6.42 1.19
N THR A 47 -5.50 -7.45 0.52
CA THR A 47 -6.30 -8.43 -0.23
C THR A 47 -6.73 -9.62 0.63
N VAL A 48 -6.27 -9.70 1.89
CA VAL A 48 -6.62 -10.76 2.86
C VAL A 48 -8.13 -11.01 2.97
N PRO A 49 -9.03 -10.01 2.97
CA PRO A 49 -10.48 -10.26 3.01
C PRO A 49 -10.99 -11.07 1.80
N TYR A 50 -10.42 -10.86 0.62
CA TYR A 50 -10.73 -11.66 -0.57
C TYR A 50 -10.20 -13.08 -0.41
N PHE A 51 -8.92 -13.23 -0.10
CA PHE A 51 -8.30 -14.54 0.01
C PHE A 51 -8.87 -15.38 1.16
N LYS A 52 -9.34 -14.76 2.26
CA LYS A 52 -10.04 -15.46 3.34
C LYS A 52 -11.29 -16.19 2.85
N LYS A 53 -12.00 -15.64 1.85
CA LYS A 53 -13.18 -16.29 1.22
C LYS A 53 -12.79 -17.37 0.20
N HIS A 54 -11.53 -17.40 -0.22
CA HIS A 54 -10.97 -18.30 -1.22
C HIS A 54 -9.87 -19.20 -0.62
N SER A 55 -10.09 -19.68 0.61
CA SER A 55 -9.22 -20.64 1.31
C SER A 55 -7.76 -20.17 1.43
N PHE A 56 -7.55 -18.87 1.63
CA PHE A 56 -6.22 -18.25 1.77
C PHE A 56 -5.26 -18.55 0.60
N GLY A 57 -5.80 -18.66 -0.62
CA GLY A 57 -4.99 -18.99 -1.80
C GLY A 57 -4.84 -20.49 -2.07
N GLY A 58 -5.54 -21.35 -1.31
CA GLY A 58 -5.57 -22.79 -1.56
C GLY A 58 -6.29 -23.20 -2.86
N HIS A 59 -7.01 -22.27 -3.50
CA HIS A 59 -7.64 -22.48 -4.81
C HIS A 59 -6.84 -21.80 -5.93
N LYS A 60 -6.95 -22.35 -7.15
CA LYS A 60 -6.40 -21.70 -8.34
C LYS A 60 -6.97 -20.29 -8.46
N LEU A 61 -6.10 -19.30 -8.61
CA LEU A 61 -6.48 -17.91 -8.69
C LEU A 61 -7.34 -17.66 -9.94
N ASN A 62 -8.57 -17.18 -9.72
CA ASN A 62 -9.41 -16.62 -10.77
C ASN A 62 -9.18 -15.11 -10.81
N LEU A 63 -8.41 -14.65 -11.80
CA LEU A 63 -8.07 -13.24 -11.97
C LEU A 63 -9.32 -12.37 -12.17
N THR A 64 -10.28 -12.81 -13.00
CA THR A 64 -11.52 -12.05 -13.23
C THR A 64 -12.33 -11.84 -11.96
N ALA A 65 -12.38 -12.86 -11.09
CA ALA A 65 -13.07 -12.74 -9.80
C ALA A 65 -12.33 -11.79 -8.84
N LEU A 66 -10.99 -11.82 -8.83
CA LEU A 66 -10.18 -10.90 -8.03
C LEU A 66 -10.35 -9.46 -8.51
N GLU A 67 -10.26 -9.22 -9.82
CA GLU A 67 -10.46 -7.90 -10.41
C GLU A 67 -11.88 -7.38 -10.15
N GLY A 68 -12.90 -8.24 -10.25
CA GLY A 68 -14.28 -7.90 -9.89
C GLY A 68 -14.43 -7.52 -8.42
N TRP A 69 -13.67 -8.16 -7.51
CA TRP A 69 -13.63 -7.75 -6.11
C TRP A 69 -12.89 -6.42 -5.92
N MET A 70 -11.76 -6.20 -6.60
CA MET A 70 -11.00 -4.95 -6.56
C MET A 70 -11.84 -3.75 -7.04
N GLN A 71 -12.71 -3.96 -8.04
CA GLN A 71 -13.65 -2.94 -8.52
C GLN A 71 -14.64 -2.46 -7.45
N THR A 72 -14.86 -3.23 -6.38
CA THR A 72 -15.74 -2.79 -5.30
C THR A 72 -15.13 -1.74 -4.39
N SER A 73 -13.80 -1.53 -4.46
CA SER A 73 -13.05 -0.55 -3.66
C SER A 73 -13.29 -0.70 -2.14
N LYS A 74 -13.26 -1.94 -1.65
CA LYS A 74 -13.49 -2.31 -0.24
C LYS A 74 -12.28 -3.01 0.41
N ALA A 75 -11.09 -2.87 -0.16
CA ALA A 75 -9.87 -3.39 0.44
C ALA A 75 -9.47 -2.48 1.63
N PRO A 76 -9.33 -3.00 2.86
CA PRO A 76 -8.97 -2.19 4.02
C PRO A 76 -7.50 -1.76 3.97
N ALA A 77 -7.17 -0.60 4.52
CA ALA A 77 -5.78 -0.18 4.72
C ALA A 77 -5.01 -1.10 5.68
N LEU A 78 -3.69 -1.11 5.50
CA LEU A 78 -2.75 -1.58 6.51
C LEU A 78 -2.37 -0.40 7.42
N ASP A 79 -2.93 -0.37 8.64
CA ASP A 79 -2.79 0.75 9.59
C ASP A 79 -1.35 1.26 9.77
N HIS A 80 -0.38 0.34 9.88
CA HIS A 80 1.02 0.68 10.10
C HIS A 80 1.63 1.36 8.86
N THR A 81 1.32 0.88 7.65
CA THR A 81 1.78 1.49 6.41
C THR A 81 1.13 2.84 6.16
N LEU A 82 -0.14 3.03 6.55
CA LEU A 82 -0.82 4.32 6.46
C LEU A 82 -0.09 5.41 7.27
N ARG A 83 0.36 5.09 8.49
CA ARG A 83 1.15 6.02 9.31
C ARG A 83 2.48 6.37 8.64
N LEU A 84 3.21 5.36 8.17
CA LEU A 84 4.48 5.55 7.47
C LEU A 84 4.32 6.43 6.22
N PHE A 85 3.24 6.22 5.44
CA PHE A 85 2.93 7.01 4.26
C PHE A 85 2.79 8.50 4.61
N HIS A 86 2.06 8.82 5.68
CA HIS A 86 1.90 10.21 6.13
C HIS A 86 3.22 10.80 6.63
N GLU A 87 4.00 10.06 7.41
CA GLU A 87 5.31 10.52 7.90
C GLU A 87 6.30 10.84 6.76
N ILE A 88 6.36 9.97 5.74
CA ILE A 88 7.19 10.19 4.55
C ILE A 88 6.73 11.44 3.79
N LYS A 89 5.42 11.61 3.65
CA LYS A 89 4.83 12.77 2.99
C LYS A 89 5.13 14.06 3.74
N GLU A 90 4.96 14.07 5.05
CA GLU A 90 5.24 15.23 5.92
C GLU A 90 6.72 15.62 5.88
N LYS A 91 7.62 14.64 5.74
CA LYS A 91 9.04 14.88 5.52
C LYS A 91 9.36 15.53 4.18
N GLY A 92 8.45 15.53 3.22
CA GLY A 92 8.60 16.20 1.92
C GLY A 92 9.06 15.29 0.77
N PHE A 93 9.06 13.97 0.95
CA PHE A 93 9.36 13.03 -0.12
C PHE A 93 8.23 12.97 -1.16
N LYS A 94 8.60 12.80 -2.43
CA LYS A 94 7.63 12.51 -3.49
C LYS A 94 7.24 11.03 -3.46
N ILE A 95 5.97 10.74 -3.22
CA ILE A 95 5.50 9.36 -3.14
C ILE A 95 5.01 8.89 -4.51
N PHE A 96 5.54 7.77 -5.01
CA PHE A 96 5.05 7.11 -6.22
C PHE A 96 4.47 5.74 -5.88
N LEU A 97 3.30 5.45 -6.44
CA LEU A 97 2.63 4.17 -6.30
C LEU A 97 2.83 3.37 -7.57
N ILE A 98 3.34 2.14 -7.44
CA ILE A 98 3.56 1.24 -8.57
C ILE A 98 2.85 -0.07 -8.25
N SER A 99 1.91 -0.49 -9.09
CA SER A 99 1.13 -1.70 -8.86
C SER A 99 1.05 -2.55 -10.12
N THR A 100 0.87 -3.86 -9.91
CA THR A 100 0.62 -4.83 -10.99
C THR A 100 -0.85 -4.91 -11.41
N ARG A 101 -1.76 -4.17 -10.75
CA ARG A 101 -3.14 -4.03 -11.20
C ARG A 101 -3.18 -3.49 -12.62
N ARG A 102 -4.20 -3.91 -13.39
CA ARG A 102 -4.42 -3.41 -14.74
C ARG A 102 -4.91 -1.97 -14.73
N GLU A 103 -4.59 -1.23 -15.77
CA GLU A 103 -5.04 0.15 -15.98
C GLU A 103 -6.57 0.31 -15.90
N SER A 104 -7.34 -0.71 -16.30
CA SER A 104 -8.80 -0.73 -16.18
C SER A 104 -9.33 -0.66 -14.74
N LEU A 105 -8.47 -0.87 -13.73
CA LEU A 105 -8.80 -0.76 -12.31
C LEU A 105 -8.36 0.57 -11.69
N ARG A 106 -7.89 1.54 -12.49
CA ARG A 106 -7.36 2.80 -11.98
C ARG A 106 -8.34 3.51 -11.07
N ASP A 107 -9.55 3.77 -11.55
CA ASP A 107 -10.55 4.54 -10.80
C ASP A 107 -10.90 3.84 -9.50
N ALA A 108 -11.17 2.53 -9.56
CA ALA A 108 -11.47 1.74 -8.36
C ALA A 108 -10.30 1.72 -7.35
N THR A 109 -9.05 1.73 -7.83
CA THR A 109 -7.86 1.74 -6.97
C THR A 109 -7.67 3.11 -6.32
N VAL A 110 -7.83 4.20 -7.08
CA VAL A 110 -7.79 5.57 -6.56
C VAL A 110 -8.88 5.79 -5.52
N ASP A 111 -10.12 5.38 -5.82
CA ASP A 111 -11.25 5.48 -4.90
C ASP A 111 -10.99 4.72 -3.60
N ASN A 112 -10.42 3.52 -3.67
CA ASN A 112 -10.10 2.75 -2.49
C ASN A 112 -9.00 3.44 -1.67
N LEU A 113 -7.93 3.91 -2.30
CA LEU A 113 -6.82 4.59 -1.60
C LEU A 113 -7.32 5.84 -0.88
N ILE A 114 -8.14 6.66 -1.54
CA ILE A 114 -8.74 7.87 -0.95
C ILE A 114 -9.66 7.52 0.23
N LYS A 115 -10.53 6.51 0.08
CA LYS A 115 -11.43 6.07 1.16
C LYS A 115 -10.69 5.61 2.41
N GLU A 116 -9.56 4.96 2.22
CA GLU A 116 -8.72 4.45 3.31
C GLU A 116 -7.70 5.47 3.86
N GLY A 117 -7.76 6.73 3.40
CA GLY A 117 -6.99 7.85 3.95
C GLY A 117 -5.66 8.18 3.25
N TYR A 118 -5.32 7.47 2.17
CA TYR A 118 -4.14 7.81 1.37
C TYR A 118 -4.44 9.03 0.48
N HIS A 119 -3.62 10.08 0.60
CA HIS A 119 -3.79 11.30 -0.19
C HIS A 119 -2.44 11.92 -0.56
N GLY A 120 -2.36 12.51 -1.76
CA GLY A 120 -1.21 13.33 -2.16
C GLY A 120 0.03 12.55 -2.60
N TRP A 121 -0.16 11.36 -3.18
CA TRP A 121 0.90 10.73 -3.96
C TRP A 121 1.18 11.54 -5.24
N SER A 122 2.43 11.51 -5.70
CA SER A 122 2.92 12.23 -6.89
C SER A 122 2.59 11.52 -8.20
N GLY A 123 2.43 10.19 -8.18
CA GLY A 123 2.06 9.42 -9.36
C GLY A 123 1.58 8.02 -9.02
N LEU A 124 0.69 7.48 -9.85
CA LEU A 124 0.21 6.10 -9.77
C LEU A 124 0.45 5.43 -11.12
N VAL A 125 1.27 4.39 -11.13
CA VAL A 125 1.61 3.58 -12.31
C VAL A 125 0.99 2.19 -12.14
N LEU A 126 0.19 1.79 -13.13
CA LEU A 126 -0.45 0.49 -13.24
C LEU A 126 0.03 -0.22 -14.51
N ARG A 127 -0.36 -1.49 -14.69
CA ARG A 127 0.02 -2.33 -15.84
C ARG A 127 -0.93 -2.21 -17.03
#